data_AF-A0A662LIK9-F1
#
_entry.id   AF-A0A662LIK9-F1
#
_cell.length_a   1.000
_cell.length_b   1.000
_cell.length_c   1.000
_cell.angle_alpha   90.00
_cell.angle_beta   90.00
_cell.angle_gamma   90.00
#
_symmetry.space_group_name_H-M   'P 1'
#
loop_
_entity.id
_entity.type
_entity.pdbx_description
1 polymer ?
#
loop_
_entity_poly.entity_id
_entity_poly.type
_entity_poly.pdbx_seq_one_letter_code
_entity_poly.pdbx_strand_id
1 'polypeptide(L)' 'MKLTDRCTSCGKGLIERGFVTFPCPICGNPIGRCENCREQGVEYVCENCGFKGP' A
#
# COMPACT_ATOMS: atom_id res chain seq x y z
N MET A 1 8.86 -11.78 7.52
CA MET A 1 7.68 -11.22 6.83
C MET A 1 8.14 -10.02 6.04
N LYS A 2 7.93 -9.97 4.72
CA LYS A 2 8.25 -8.77 3.92
C LYS A 2 7.20 -7.72 4.21
N LEU A 3 7.55 -6.75 5.05
CA LEU A 3 6.74 -5.57 5.33
C LEU A 3 7.24 -4.45 4.41
N THR A 4 6.33 -3.63 3.89
CA THR A 4 6.73 -2.40 3.22
C THR A 4 6.65 -1.27 4.22
N ASP A 5 7.70 -0.45 4.26
CA ASP A 5 7.80 0.69 5.17
C ASP A 5 7.23 1.96 4.56
N ARG A 6 6.63 1.89 3.36
CA ARG A 6 6.09 3.04 2.63
C ARG A 6 4.72 2.77 2.02
N CYS A 7 3.88 3.80 2.04
CA CYS A 7 2.59 3.81 1.38
C CYS A 7 2.79 3.78 -0.15
N THR A 8 2.15 2.84 -0.82
CA THR A 8 2.23 2.70 -2.27
C THR A 8 1.50 3.84 -3.02
N SER A 9 0.54 4.53 -2.38
CA SER A 9 -0.17 5.67 -2.98
C SER A 9 0.57 7.00 -2.82
N CYS A 10 1.02 7.32 -1.59
CA CYS A 10 1.56 8.66 -1.27
C CYS A 10 3.05 8.66 -0.90
N GLY A 11 3.69 7.49 -0.83
CA GLY A 11 5.12 7.36 -0.46
C GLY A 11 5.43 7.67 1.00
N LYS A 12 4.45 8.05 1.83
CA LYS A 12 4.66 8.30 3.26
C LYS A 12 5.16 7.06 3.97
N GLY A 13 6.10 7.24 4.89
CA GLY A 13 6.58 6.17 5.75
C GLY A 13 5.45 5.58 6.60
N LEU A 14 5.34 4.26 6.61
CA LEU A 14 4.41 3.51 7.45
C LEU A 14 5.03 3.31 8.84
N ILE A 15 5.37 4.43 9.48
CA ILE A 15 6.00 4.49 10.80
C ILE A 15 4.94 4.76 11.88
N GLU A 16 3.83 5.41 11.51
CA GLU A 16 2.74 5.79 12.41
C GLU A 16 1.70 4.68 12.58
N ARG A 17 0.97 4.65 13.70
CA ARG A 17 -0.10 3.68 13.92
C ARG A 17 -1.23 3.90 12.89
N GLY A 18 -1.84 2.82 12.38
CA GLY A 18 -2.97 2.90 11.44
C GLY A 18 -2.66 2.52 9.99
N PHE A 19 -1.41 2.20 9.64
CA PHE A 19 -1.14 1.58 8.35
C PHE A 19 -1.56 0.11 8.30
N VAL A 20 -1.83 -0.36 7.09
CA VAL A 20 -2.03 -1.78 6.79
C VAL A 20 -1.11 -2.21 5.67
N THR A 21 -0.64 -3.45 5.78
CA THR A 21 0.12 -4.11 4.74
C THR A 21 -0.60 -5.38 4.31
N PHE A 22 -0.78 -5.57 3.02
CA PHE A 22 -1.43 -6.75 2.44
C PHE A 22 -0.76 -7.18 1.14
N PRO A 23 -0.82 -8.46 0.75
CA PRO A 23 -0.27 -8.91 -0.52
C PRO A 23 -1.15 -8.45 -1.69
N CYS A 24 -0.51 -8.10 -2.81
CA CYS A 24 -1.19 -7.79 -4.06
C CYS A 24 -2.00 -9.00 -4.56
N PRO A 25 -3.27 -8.82 -4.97
CA PRO A 25 -4.09 -9.92 -5.47
C PRO A 25 -3.59 -10.51 -6.80
N ILE A 26 -2.76 -9.78 -7.54
CA ILE A 26 -2.24 -10.22 -8.85
C ILE A 26 -0.89 -10.93 -8.73
N CYS A 27 0.06 -10.34 -7.99
CA CYS A 27 1.45 -10.83 -7.95
C CYS A 27 1.96 -11.20 -6.55
N GLY A 28 1.15 -11.02 -5.49
CA GLY A 28 1.55 -11.31 -4.11
C GLY A 28 2.56 -10.33 -3.50
N ASN A 29 2.97 -9.27 -4.21
CA ASN A 29 3.91 -8.28 -3.68
C ASN A 29 3.30 -7.53 -2.48
N PRO A 30 4.05 -7.27 -1.39
CA PRO A 30 3.53 -6.52 -0.26
C PRO A 30 3.19 -5.08 -0.67
N ILE A 31 1.96 -4.68 -0.39
CA ILE A 31 1.45 -3.33 -0.59
C ILE A 31 1.18 -2.73 0.77
N GLY A 32 1.55 -1.46 0.91
CA GLY A 32 1.42 -0.70 2.12
C GLY A 32 0.47 0.45 1.89
N ARG A 33 -0.51 0.62 2.77
CA ARG A 33 -1.47 1.72 2.70
C ARG A 33 -1.54 2.41 4.06
N CYS A 34 -1.29 3.72 4.07
CA CYS A 34 -1.55 4.53 5.26
C CYS A 34 -3.06 4.73 5.44
N GLU A 35 -3.46 5.05 6.68
CA GLU A 35 -4.86 5.31 7.04
C GLU A 35 -5.48 6.38 6.14
N ASN A 36 -4.82 7.52 5.98
CA ASN A 36 -5.32 8.64 5.19
C ASN A 36 -5.63 8.26 3.72
N CYS A 37 -4.74 7.50 3.07
CA CYS A 37 -4.99 7.03 1.70
C CYS A 37 -6.09 5.96 1.62
N ARG A 38 -6.39 5.25 2.70
CA ARG A 38 -7.54 4.33 2.76
C ARG A 38 -8.83 5.06 3.00
N GLU A 39 -8.84 6.01 3.93
CA GLU A 39 -10.02 6.83 4.23
C GLU A 39 -10.43 7.69 3.04
N GLN A 40 -9.46 8.23 2.31
CA GLN A 40 -9.72 9.01 1.10
C GLN A 40 -9.96 8.15 -0.15
N GLY A 41 -9.82 6.82 -0.08
CA GLY A 41 -9.94 5.94 -1.26
C GLY A 41 -8.93 6.26 -2.36
N VAL A 42 -7.72 6.67 -1.98
CA VAL A 42 -6.68 7.04 -2.94
C VAL A 42 -6.16 5.78 -3.62
N GLU A 43 -6.21 5.79 -4.94
CA GLU A 43 -5.71 4.69 -5.76
C GLU A 43 -4.23 4.38 -5.45
N TYR A 44 -3.90 3.10 -5.42
CA TYR A 44 -2.51 2.63 -5.31
C TYR A 44 -2.14 1.84 -6.55
N VAL A 45 -0.86 1.92 -6.94
CA VAL A 45 -0.33 1.18 -8.09
C VAL A 45 0.72 0.20 -7.60
N CYS A 46 0.52 -1.09 -7.85
CA CYS A 46 1.52 -2.09 -7.54
C CYS A 46 2.73 -1.93 -8.46
N GLU A 47 3.91 -1.66 -7.91
CA GLU A 47 5.14 -1.45 -8.70
C GLU A 47 5.61 -2.69 -9.46
N ASN A 48 5.18 -3.88 -9.04
CA ASN A 48 5.60 -5.14 -9.63
C ASN A 48 4.73 -5.59 -10.82
N CYS A 49 3.43 -5.30 -10.79
CA CYS A 49 2.49 -5.77 -11.82
C CYS A 49 1.65 -4.66 -12.46
N GLY A 50 1.78 -3.42 -11.99
CA GLY A 50 1.01 -2.27 -12.48
C GLY A 50 -0.46 -2.25 -12.06
N PHE A 51 -0.90 -3.17 -11.20
CA PHE A 51 -2.29 -3.23 -10.73
C PHE A 51 -2.68 -1.94 -10.00
N LYS A 52 -3.79 -1.32 -10.44
CA LYS A 52 -4.37 -0.14 -9.81
C LYS A 52 -5.59 -0.57 -8.99
N GLY A 53 -5.55 -0.32 -7.68
CA GLY A 53 -6.67 -0.58 -6.77
C GLY A 53 -7.05 0.67 -5.98
N PRO A 54 -8.27 0.75 -5.46
CA PRO A 54 -8.73 1.86 -4.60
C PRO A 54 -8.14 1.80 -3.20
#